data_AF-A0A919VDK4-F1
#
_entry.id   AF-A0A919VDK4-F1
#
_cell.length_a   1.000
_cell.length_b   1.000
_cell.length_c   1.000
_cell.angle_alpha   90.00
_cell.angle_beta   90.00
_cell.angle_gamma   90.00
#
_symmetry.space_group_name_H-M   'P 1'
#
loop_
_entity.id
_entity.type
_entity.pdbx_description
1 polymer ?
#
loop_
_entity_poly.entity_id
_entity_poly.type
_entity_poly.pdbx_seq_one_letter_code
_entity_poly.pdbx_strand_id
1 'polypeptide(L)'
;MFNNVNETLIKGSNTVHLSIPQEDYFFSYNSLNFDSAKDLVDNYFQLRSREGMPNVKNIELITASNTVRITVDVDYSMVGDRNLYEVPDLISNENISTKVQYE
;
A
#
# COMPACT_ATOMS: atom_id res chain seq x y z
N MET A 1 -9.24 -9.34 10.22
CA MET A 1 -10.10 -8.50 9.37
C MET A 1 -9.62 -8.42 7.93
N PHE A 2 -8.36 -8.07 7.65
CA PHE A 2 -7.92 -7.77 6.27
C PHE A 2 -7.53 -8.98 5.38
N ASN A 3 -7.68 -10.20 5.88
CA ASN A 3 -7.25 -11.41 5.15
C ASN A 3 -8.19 -11.76 3.99
N ASN A 4 -9.46 -11.35 4.07
CA ASN A 4 -10.48 -11.64 3.07
C ASN A 4 -10.80 -10.42 2.19
N VAL A 5 -9.91 -9.42 2.18
CA VAL A 5 -10.05 -8.26 1.28
C VAL A 5 -9.50 -8.65 -0.08
N ASN A 6 -10.40 -8.75 -1.06
CA ASN A 6 -10.01 -8.94 -2.45
C ASN A 6 -9.79 -7.59 -3.12
N GLU A 7 -8.67 -7.46 -3.81
CA GLU A 7 -8.26 -6.24 -4.48
C GLU A 7 -8.39 -6.40 -5.99
N THR A 8 -8.95 -5.39 -6.65
CA THR A 8 -9.01 -5.33 -8.11
C THR A 8 -8.48 -3.98 -8.59
N LEU A 9 -7.32 -3.98 -9.25
CA LEU A 9 -6.80 -2.81 -9.95
C LEU A 9 -7.52 -2.63 -11.28
N ILE A 10 -7.95 -1.40 -11.55
CA ILE A 10 -8.44 -1.02 -12.87
C ILE A 10 -7.25 -0.70 -13.77
N LYS A 11 -7.09 -1.46 -14.86
CA LYS A 11 -6.00 -1.26 -15.81
C LYS A 11 -6.11 0.14 -16.44
N GLY A 12 -5.01 0.89 -16.42
CA GLY A 12 -4.94 2.22 -16.99
C GLY A 12 -5.50 3.34 -16.08
N SER A 13 -5.85 3.04 -14.83
CA SER A 13 -6.15 4.05 -13.83
C SER A 13 -5.45 3.77 -12.50
N ASN A 14 -5.41 4.76 -11.63
CA ASN A 14 -4.92 4.61 -10.25
C ASN A 14 -6.01 4.15 -9.28
N THR A 15 -7.08 3.56 -9.82
CA THR A 15 -8.26 3.15 -9.04
C THR A 15 -8.15 1.69 -8.63
N VAL A 16 -8.41 1.45 -7.36
CA VAL A 16 -8.42 0.14 -6.72
C VAL A 16 -9.81 -0.10 -6.15
N HIS A 17 -10.39 -1.26 -6.43
CA HIS A 17 -11.58 -1.73 -5.74
C HIS A 17 -11.19 -2.72 -4.65
N LEU A 18 -11.57 -2.41 -3.43
CA LEU A 18 -11.49 -3.33 -2.30
C LEU A 18 -12.86 -3.97 -2.12
N SER A 19 -12.92 -5.28 -2.23
CA SER A 19 -14.13 -6.08 -2.03
C SER A 19 -13.97 -6.86 -0.73
N ILE A 20 -14.88 -6.61 0.21
CA ILE A 20 -14.82 -7.13 1.58
C ILE A 20 -16.14 -7.85 1.87
N PRO A 21 -16.12 -9.10 2.35
CA PRO A 21 -17.34 -9.75 2.82
C PRO A 21 -18.06 -8.87 3.84
N GLN A 22 -19.38 -8.76 3.71
CA GLN A 22 -20.20 -7.92 4.58
C GLN A 22 -19.96 -8.27 6.06
N GLU A 23 -19.95 -9.56 6.40
CA GLU A 23 -19.70 -10.05 7.75
C GLU A 23 -18.35 -9.57 8.31
N ASP A 24 -17.30 -9.58 7.50
CA ASP A 24 -15.96 -9.14 7.91
C ASP A 24 -15.89 -7.61 8.07
N TYR A 25 -16.59 -6.85 7.21
CA TYR A 25 -16.68 -5.41 7.34
C TYR A 25 -17.42 -5.02 8.63
N PHE A 26 -18.61 -5.60 8.84
CA PHE A 26 -19.45 -5.30 9.99
C PHE A 26 -18.94 -5.90 11.30
N PHE A 27 -17.94 -6.79 11.26
CA PHE A 27 -17.21 -7.22 12.44
C PHE A 27 -16.46 -6.07 13.12
N SER A 28 -15.99 -5.08 12.35
CA SER A 28 -15.19 -3.96 12.87
C SER A 28 -15.87 -2.60 12.74
N TYR A 29 -16.83 -2.45 11.82
CA TYR A 29 -17.51 -1.18 11.57
C TYR A 29 -19.03 -1.35 11.62
N ASN A 30 -19.71 -0.61 12.48
CA ASN A 30 -21.15 -0.74 12.69
C ASN A 30 -22.01 -0.11 11.58
N SER A 31 -21.41 0.67 10.68
CA SER A 31 -22.12 1.39 9.63
C SER A 31 -21.30 1.54 8.36
N LEU A 32 -22.01 1.56 7.23
CA LEU A 32 -21.47 1.77 5.90
C LEU A 32 -21.48 3.28 5.61
N ASN A 33 -20.46 3.96 6.11
CA ASN A 33 -20.28 5.40 5.93
C ASN A 33 -18.85 5.70 5.46
N PHE A 34 -18.63 6.94 5.05
CA PHE A 34 -17.37 7.35 4.46
C PHE A 34 -16.20 7.33 5.45
N ASP A 35 -16.44 7.73 6.72
CA ASP A 35 -15.42 7.76 7.76
C ASP A 35 -14.89 6.36 8.10
N SER A 36 -15.77 5.38 8.26
CA SER A 36 -15.42 3.98 8.48
C SER A 36 -14.65 3.40 7.30
N ALA A 37 -15.05 3.70 6.05
CA ALA A 37 -14.31 3.26 4.87
C ALA A 37 -12.93 3.91 4.81
N LYS A 38 -12.81 5.19 5.15
CA LYS A 38 -11.52 5.88 5.18
C LYS A 38 -10.58 5.23 6.19
N ASP A 39 -11.05 5.01 7.41
CA ASP A 39 -10.26 4.35 8.47
C ASP A 39 -9.85 2.93 8.04
N LEU A 40 -10.77 2.15 7.46
CA LEU A 40 -10.46 0.81 6.94
C LEU A 40 -9.37 0.86 5.88
N VAL A 41 -9.50 1.75 4.91
CA VAL A 41 -8.57 1.89 3.79
C VAL A 41 -7.20 2.35 4.25
N ASP A 42 -7.13 3.36 5.13
CA ASP A 42 -5.87 3.85 5.69
C ASP A 42 -5.12 2.73 6.42
N ASN A 43 -5.82 2.00 7.30
CA ASN A 43 -5.27 0.86 8.02
C ASN A 43 -4.83 -0.28 7.08
N TYR A 44 -5.62 -0.57 6.04
CA TYR A 44 -5.29 -1.60 5.06
C TYR A 44 -4.02 -1.26 4.26
N PHE A 45 -3.91 -0.01 3.79
CA PHE A 45 -2.74 0.45 3.02
C PHE A 45 -1.48 0.47 3.89
N GLN A 46 -1.60 0.91 5.15
CA GLN A 46 -0.50 0.89 6.11
C GLN A 46 -0.01 -0.55 6.38
N LEU A 47 -0.92 -1.49 6.63
CA LEU A 47 -0.59 -2.90 6.88
C LEU A 47 0.05 -3.58 5.66
N ARG A 48 -0.37 -3.20 4.44
CA ARG A 48 0.18 -3.75 3.20
C ARG A 48 1.45 -3.03 2.74
N SER A 49 1.94 -2.03 3.48
CA SER A 49 3.11 -1.22 3.12
C SER A 49 3.03 -0.70 1.69
N ARG A 50 1.84 -0.21 1.29
CA ARG A 50 1.63 0.28 -0.07
C ARG A 50 2.15 1.70 -0.25
N GLU A 51 2.69 1.93 -1.43
CA GLU A 51 3.00 3.27 -1.92
C GLU A 51 1.73 4.02 -2.30
N GLY A 52 1.76 5.34 -2.12
CA GLY A 52 0.70 6.26 -2.53
C GLY A 52 -0.32 6.51 -1.44
N MET A 53 -0.97 7.68 -1.52
CA MET A 53 -1.97 8.10 -0.55
C MET A 53 -3.36 7.66 -1.01
N PRO A 54 -4.04 6.77 -0.27
CA PRO A 54 -5.35 6.29 -0.66
C PRO A 54 -6.42 7.36 -0.41
N ASN A 55 -7.30 7.55 -1.37
CA ASN A 55 -8.47 8.42 -1.27
C ASN A 55 -9.73 7.64 -1.56
N VAL A 56 -10.59 7.46 -0.57
CA VAL A 56 -11.90 6.82 -0.77
C VAL A 56 -12.75 7.71 -1.69
N LYS A 57 -13.29 7.13 -2.75
CA LYS A 57 -14.19 7.82 -3.70
C LYS A 57 -15.63 7.38 -3.52
N ASN A 58 -15.85 6.10 -3.25
CA ASN A 58 -17.19 5.55 -3.07
C ASN A 58 -17.18 4.35 -2.12
N ILE A 59 -18.31 4.13 -1.46
CA ILE A 59 -18.59 2.94 -0.64
C ILE A 59 -19.99 2.45 -0.97
N GLU A 60 -20.13 1.17 -1.28
CA GLU A 60 -21.41 0.56 -1.62
C GLU A 60 -21.54 -0.86 -1.07
N LEU A 61 -22.76 -1.25 -0.72
CA LEU A 61 -23.09 -2.64 -0.41
C LEU A 61 -23.66 -3.32 -1.66
N ILE A 62 -22.97 -4.34 -2.13
CA ILE A 62 -23.45 -5.20 -3.20
C ILE A 62 -24.30 -6.31 -2.57
N THR A 63 -25.60 -6.07 -2.49
CA THR A 63 -26.58 -6.99 -1.88
C THR A 63 -26.61 -8.35 -2.57
N ALA A 64 -26.33 -8.41 -3.88
CA ALA A 64 -26.30 -9.66 -4.64
C ALA A 64 -25.21 -10.64 -4.17
N SER A 65 -24.11 -10.14 -3.62
CA SER A 65 -22.97 -10.94 -3.17
C SER A 65 -22.62 -10.73 -1.68
N ASN A 66 -23.45 -9.99 -0.94
CA ASN A 66 -23.18 -9.57 0.44
C ASN A 66 -21.73 -9.07 0.62
N THR A 67 -21.31 -8.17 -0.28
CA THR A 67 -19.94 -7.66 -0.32
C THR A 67 -19.97 -6.15 -0.23
N VAL A 68 -19.18 -5.58 0.68
CA VAL A 68 -18.91 -4.15 0.70
C VAL A 68 -17.81 -3.86 -0.32
N ARG A 69 -18.09 -2.99 -1.29
CA ARG A 69 -17.10 -2.49 -2.22
C ARG A 69 -16.72 -1.07 -1.84
N ILE A 70 -15.41 -0.86 -1.71
CA ILE A 70 -14.81 0.45 -1.52
C ILE A 70 -14.00 0.78 -2.76
N THR A 71 -14.31 1.90 -3.40
CA THR A 71 -13.54 2.42 -4.53
C THR A 71 -12.53 3.42 -3.99
N VAL A 72 -11.26 3.13 -4.20
CA VAL A 72 -10.13 3.92 -3.72
C VAL A 72 -9.35 4.44 -4.92
N ASP A 73 -9.08 5.72 -4.93
CA ASP A 73 -8.16 6.36 -5.88
C ASP A 73 -6.82 6.55 -5.17
N VAL A 74 -5.75 6.05 -5.76
CA VAL A 74 -4.42 6.10 -5.13
C VAL A 74 -3.61 7.22 -5.77
N ASP A 75 -3.24 8.20 -4.95
CA ASP A 75 -2.37 9.29 -5.40
C ASP A 75 -0.91 8.89 -5.23
N TYR A 76 -0.22 8.67 -6.35
CA TYR A 76 1.20 8.33 -6.38
C TYR A 76 2.12 9.55 -6.53
N SER A 77 1.58 10.78 -6.61
CA SER A 77 2.37 11.99 -6.81
C SER A 77 3.39 12.24 -5.70
N MET A 78 3.11 11.77 -4.48
CA MET A 78 3.99 11.91 -3.31
C MET A 78 5.03 10.78 -3.16
N VAL A 79 5.00 9.75 -4.01
CA VAL A 79 5.95 8.61 -3.96
C VAL A 79 7.30 8.99 -4.59
N GLY A 80 7.38 10.18 -5.20
CA GLY A 80 8.55 10.69 -5.93
C GLY A 80 9.77 11.08 -5.08
N ASP A 81 9.66 11.20 -3.75
CA ASP A 81 10.80 11.53 -2.87
C ASP A 81 11.33 10.31 -2.10
N ARG A 82 11.19 9.11 -2.67
CA ARG A 82 12.13 8.04 -2.31
C ARG A 82 13.45 8.40 -2.94
N ASN A 83 14.32 9.04 -2.14
CA ASN A 83 15.75 9.09 -2.38
C ASN A 83 16.16 7.78 -3.05
N LEU A 84 16.55 7.86 -4.32
CA LEU A 84 17.41 6.85 -4.91
C LEU A 84 18.53 6.69 -3.90
N TYR A 85 18.55 5.59 -3.18
CA TYR A 85 19.73 5.23 -2.42
C TYR A 85 20.80 5.05 -3.50
N GLU A 86 21.60 6.09 -3.72
CA GLU A 86 22.89 5.91 -4.37
C GLU A 86 23.60 4.90 -3.49
N VAL A 87 23.65 3.66 -3.97
CA VAL A 87 24.50 2.64 -3.39
C VAL A 87 25.89 3.27 -3.41
N PRO A 88 26.54 3.52 -2.25
CA PRO A 88 27.87 4.08 -2.28
C PRO A 88 28.74 3.07 -3.02
N ASP A 89 29.21 3.44 -4.21
CA ASP A 89 30.13 2.62 -4.96
C ASP A 89 31.38 2.42 -4.10
N LEU A 90 31.53 1.19 -3.61
CA LEU A 90 32.74 0.55 -3.12
C LEU A 90 33.53 1.32 -2.05
N ILE A 91 33.69 0.68 -0.91
CA ILE A 91 34.68 1.03 0.11
C ILE A 91 36.02 1.26 -0.61
N SER A 92 36.53 2.50 -0.59
CA SER A 92 37.87 2.78 -1.09
C SER A 92 38.85 2.11 -0.16
N ASN A 93 39.57 1.10 -0.67
CA ASN A 93 40.57 0.35 0.08
C ASN A 93 41.85 1.21 0.25
N GLU A 94 41.75 2.35 0.91
CA GLU A 94 42.91 3.04 1.41
C GLU A 94 43.40 2.29 2.67
N ASN A 95 44.62 1.74 2.57
CA ASN A 95 45.39 1.02 3.60
C ASN A 95 45.36 -0.51 3.54
N ILE A 96 46.12 -1.08 2.59
CA ILE A 96 46.92 -2.28 2.91
C ILE A 96 48.38 -1.98 2.54
N SER A 97 49.11 -1.43 3.51
CA SER A 97 50.56 -1.40 3.48
C SER A 97 51.06 -2.82 3.74
N THR A 98 51.66 -3.44 2.73
CA THR A 98 52.58 -4.55 2.95
C THR A 98 53.77 -4.39 2.02
N LYS A 99 54.87 -3.90 2.59
CA LYS A 99 56.21 -4.06 2.03
C LYS A 99 56.47 -5.56 1.81
N VAL A 100 56.89 -5.93 0.61
CA VAL A 100 57.80 -7.06 0.44
C VAL A 100 58.78 -6.70 -0.68
N GLN A 101 60.00 -6.35 -0.26
CA GLN A 101 61.18 -6.47 -1.11
C GLN A 101 61.66 -7.90 -1.02
N TYR A 102 62.05 -8.49 -2.15
CA TYR A 102 63.14 -9.47 -2.20
C TYR A 102 63.97 -9.20 -3.46
N GLU A 103 65.28 -9.39 -3.27
CA GLU A 103 66.43 -9.07 -4.14
C GLU A 103 66.42 -9.77 -5.50
#